data_AF-A0A380NXJ2-F1
#
_entry.id   AF-A0A380NXJ2-F1
#
_cell.length_a   1.000
_cell.length_b   1.000
_cell.length_c   1.000
_cell.angle_alpha   90.00
_cell.angle_beta   90.00
_cell.angle_gamma   90.00
#
_symmetry.space_group_name_H-M   'P 1'
#
loop_
_entity.id
_entity.type
_entity.pdbx_description
1 polymer ?
#
loop_
_entity_poly.entity_id
_entity_poly.type
_entity_poly.pdbx_seq_one_letter_code
_entity_poly.pdbx_strand_id
1 'polypeptide(L)'
;MRKRIIQLAYIILGGALTINVLPVLWRVMGVQNDLWLNNVVVNFLSGGLISFIISVPTWRYVDNGIREIENFLNRQSPLMLLVGSLGTLIGLALAVFITAPLQRMDSVLMSSVIPVLIMLLFGYLGFRLGTTRIDEWRNLIPSLNNMSRLTKFVGIRRMMMRRLRLAKRTTIIIKFGYKYLIDGRILDIVKTGFIEGTLLVPNFVLYELQYLADKGEEIKRVRGRRGLDVLNELREQTLIPLEMWEGDYKTSKRLMKS
;
A
#
# COMPACT_ATOMS: atom_id res chain seq x y z
N MET A 1 -2.22 -3.08 19.08
CA MET A 1 -3.46 -2.92 18.28
C MET A 1 -3.95 -4.28 17.77
N ARG A 2 -3.20 -5.00 16.92
CA ARG A 2 -3.59 -6.30 16.33
C ARG A 2 -4.03 -7.36 17.35
N LYS A 3 -3.28 -7.56 18.45
CA LYS A 3 -3.66 -8.50 19.53
C LYS A 3 -5.10 -8.28 20.04
N ARG A 4 -5.48 -7.02 20.31
CA ARG A 4 -6.84 -6.70 20.82
C ARG A 4 -7.91 -6.97 19.76
N ILE A 5 -7.64 -6.67 18.49
CA ILE A 5 -8.56 -6.94 17.38
C ILE A 5 -8.78 -8.46 17.24
N ILE A 6 -7.71 -9.26 17.30
CA ILE A 6 -7.81 -10.72 17.24
C ILE A 6 -8.60 -11.27 18.44
N GLN A 7 -8.34 -10.77 19.65
CA GLN A 7 -9.07 -11.18 20.85
C GLN A 7 -10.58 -10.83 20.78
N LEU A 8 -10.91 -9.64 20.28
CA LEU A 8 -12.30 -9.25 20.06
C LEU A 8 -12.99 -10.13 19.02
N ALA A 9 -12.29 -10.47 17.93
CA ALA A 9 -12.82 -11.39 16.92
C ALA A 9 -13.12 -12.78 17.51
N TYR A 10 -12.24 -13.30 18.38
CA TYR A 10 -12.48 -14.55 19.10
C TYR A 10 -13.73 -14.48 19.98
N ILE A 11 -13.93 -13.41 20.74
CA ILE A 11 -15.12 -13.24 21.60
C ILE A 11 -16.40 -13.23 20.75
N ILE A 12 -16.40 -12.47 19.65
CA ILE A 12 -17.58 -12.33 18.78
C ILE A 12 -17.91 -13.66 18.09
N LEU A 13 -16.91 -14.33 17.50
CA LEU A 13 -17.09 -15.62 16.84
C LEU A 13 -17.49 -16.70 17.84
N GLY A 14 -16.84 -16.72 19.00
CA GLY A 14 -17.15 -17.62 20.10
C GLY A 14 -18.59 -17.53 20.55
N GLY A 15 -19.03 -16.31 20.88
CA GLY A 15 -20.40 -16.03 21.28
C GLY A 15 -21.43 -16.34 20.20
N ALA A 16 -21.12 -16.05 18.92
CA ALA A 16 -22.02 -16.34 17.80
C ALA A 16 -22.22 -17.84 17.57
N LEU A 17 -21.14 -18.64 17.68
CA LEU A 17 -21.20 -20.09 17.54
C LEU A 17 -22.01 -20.72 18.67
N THR A 18 -21.79 -20.27 19.91
CA THR A 18 -22.44 -20.84 21.09
C THR A 18 -23.94 -20.59 21.15
N ILE A 19 -24.47 -19.53 20.52
CA ILE A 19 -25.91 -19.31 20.41
C ILE A 19 -26.61 -20.50 19.73
N ASN A 20 -25.96 -21.14 18.76
CA ASN A 20 -26.54 -22.28 18.04
C ASN A 20 -26.20 -23.63 18.70
N VAL A 21 -25.02 -23.74 19.29
CA VAL A 21 -24.50 -25.01 19.83
C VAL A 21 -25.00 -25.30 21.24
N LEU A 22 -25.02 -24.32 22.16
CA LEU A 22 -25.40 -24.57 23.56
C LEU A 22 -26.85 -25.03 23.74
N PRO A 23 -27.87 -24.51 23.03
CA PRO A 23 -29.24 -25.02 23.17
C PRO A 23 -29.35 -26.52 22.85
N VAL A 24 -28.54 -27.02 21.92
CA VAL A 24 -28.48 -28.46 21.60
C VAL A 24 -27.84 -29.23 22.75
N LEU A 25 -26.78 -28.70 23.36
CA LEU A 25 -26.13 -29.30 24.54
C LEU A 25 -27.06 -29.32 25.75
N TRP A 26 -27.79 -28.24 26.02
CA TRP A 26 -28.77 -28.16 27.11
C TRP A 26 -29.92 -29.18 26.93
N ARG A 27 -30.32 -29.45 25.69
CA ARG A 27 -31.30 -30.49 25.36
C ARG A 27 -30.79 -31.90 25.68
N VAL A 28 -29.54 -32.19 25.35
CA VAL A 28 -28.91 -33.49 25.65
C VAL A 28 -28.73 -33.68 27.16
N MET A 29 -28.42 -32.61 27.90
CA MET A 29 -28.27 -32.66 29.36
C MET A 29 -29.60 -32.58 30.12
N GLY A 30 -30.74 -32.43 29.44
CA GLY A 30 -32.07 -32.39 30.06
C GLY A 30 -32.41 -31.08 30.79
N VAL A 31 -31.59 -30.02 30.65
CA VAL A 31 -31.75 -28.73 31.35
C VAL A 31 -32.38 -27.66 30.43
N GLN A 32 -32.98 -28.08 29.33
CA GLN A 32 -33.53 -27.17 28.29
C GLN A 32 -34.63 -26.21 28.78
N ASN A 33 -35.34 -26.58 29.85
CA ASN A 33 -36.47 -25.82 30.39
C ASN A 33 -36.02 -24.75 31.41
N ASP A 34 -34.74 -24.73 31.78
CA ASP A 34 -34.23 -23.73 32.70
C ASP A 34 -33.99 -22.41 31.95
N LEU A 35 -34.91 -21.46 32.15
CA LEU A 35 -34.92 -20.15 31.50
C LEU A 35 -33.68 -19.31 31.85
N TRP A 36 -33.01 -19.60 32.96
CA TRP A 36 -31.80 -18.90 33.39
C TRP A 36 -30.57 -19.37 32.62
N LEU A 37 -30.47 -20.67 32.34
CA LEU A 37 -29.34 -21.25 31.63
C LEU A 37 -29.53 -21.19 30.11
N ASN A 38 -30.74 -21.44 29.62
CA ASN A 38 -31.06 -21.46 28.19
C ASN A 38 -31.50 -20.09 27.68
N ASN A 39 -30.69 -19.05 27.92
CA ASN A 39 -30.91 -17.70 27.41
C ASN A 39 -29.84 -17.36 26.36
N VAL A 40 -30.24 -16.70 25.27
CA VAL A 40 -29.35 -16.22 24.21
C VAL A 40 -28.19 -15.40 24.79
N VAL A 41 -28.45 -14.56 25.79
CA VAL A 41 -27.42 -13.72 26.44
C VAL A 41 -26.40 -14.59 27.18
N VAL A 42 -26.86 -15.58 27.95
CA VAL A 42 -25.99 -16.48 28.72
C VAL A 42 -25.17 -17.39 27.79
N ASN A 43 -25.78 -17.90 26.72
CA ASN A 43 -25.11 -18.68 25.69
C ASN A 43 -24.03 -17.87 24.95
N PHE A 44 -24.31 -16.59 24.66
CA PHE A 44 -23.32 -15.71 24.04
C PHE A 44 -22.16 -15.38 25.00
N LEU A 45 -22.46 -15.02 26.25
CA LEU A 45 -21.45 -14.66 27.24
C LEU A 45 -20.54 -15.85 27.60
N SER A 46 -21.12 -17.04 27.79
CA SER A 46 -20.35 -18.26 28.06
C SER A 46 -19.40 -18.59 26.92
N GLY A 47 -19.86 -18.56 25.66
CA GLY A 47 -18.99 -18.80 24.50
C GLY A 47 -17.95 -17.72 24.25
N GLY A 48 -18.31 -16.46 24.50
CA GLY A 48 -17.37 -15.34 24.46
C GLY A 48 -16.25 -15.49 25.50
N LEU A 49 -16.59 -15.89 26.72
CA LEU A 49 -15.62 -16.14 27.80
C LEU A 49 -14.69 -17.30 27.47
N ILE A 50 -15.24 -18.44 27.03
CA ILE A 50 -14.47 -19.62 26.63
C ILE A 50 -13.52 -19.27 25.48
N SER A 51 -14.02 -18.57 24.46
CA SER A 51 -13.21 -18.19 23.30
C SER A 51 -12.17 -17.12 23.61
N PHE A 52 -12.41 -16.25 24.59
CA PHE A 52 -11.41 -15.33 25.09
C PHE A 52 -10.23 -16.06 25.74
N ILE A 53 -10.50 -17.08 26.56
CA ILE A 53 -9.46 -17.90 27.19
C ILE A 53 -8.61 -18.59 26.11
N ILE A 54 -9.25 -19.17 25.09
CA ILE A 54 -8.56 -19.81 23.96
C ILE A 54 -7.71 -18.79 23.17
N SER A 55 -8.17 -17.54 23.05
CA SER A 55 -7.45 -16.49 22.31
C SER A 55 -6.10 -16.11 22.91
N VAL A 56 -5.93 -16.23 24.24
CA VAL A 56 -4.70 -15.83 24.94
C VAL A 56 -3.45 -16.61 24.47
N PRO A 57 -3.48 -17.94 24.30
CA PRO A 57 -2.36 -18.66 23.69
C PRO A 57 -2.35 -18.58 22.16
N THR A 58 -3.51 -18.53 21.49
CA THR A 58 -3.57 -18.70 20.03
C THR A 58 -3.32 -17.42 19.22
N TRP A 59 -3.42 -16.23 19.83
CA TRP A 59 -3.30 -14.97 19.07
C TRP A 59 -1.98 -14.84 18.29
N ARG A 60 -0.88 -15.41 18.79
CA ARG A 60 0.44 -15.36 18.11
C ARG A 60 0.43 -16.12 16.79
N TYR A 61 -0.20 -17.29 16.76
CA TYR A 61 -0.30 -18.09 15.54
C TYR A 61 -1.14 -17.38 14.49
N VAL A 62 -2.27 -16.79 14.89
CA VAL A 62 -3.14 -16.01 14.01
C VAL A 62 -2.39 -14.78 13.46
N ASP A 63 -1.69 -14.04 14.32
CA ASP A 63 -0.95 -12.85 13.89
C ASP A 63 0.24 -13.20 12.97
N ASN A 64 0.89 -14.35 13.17
CA ASN A 64 1.91 -14.84 12.24
C ASN A 64 1.31 -15.23 10.89
N GLY A 65 0.20 -15.97 10.88
CA GLY A 65 -0.51 -16.32 9.64
C GLY A 65 -0.99 -15.10 8.87
N ILE A 66 -1.55 -14.08 9.56
CA ILE A 66 -1.90 -12.81 8.94
C ILE A 66 -0.68 -12.13 8.32
N ARG A 67 0.47 -12.13 9.01
CA ARG A 67 1.72 -11.54 8.49
C ARG A 67 2.23 -12.29 7.26
N GLU A 68 2.11 -13.61 7.22
CA GLU A 68 2.46 -14.41 6.04
C GLU A 68 1.55 -14.09 4.86
N ILE A 69 0.24 -14.00 5.08
CA ILE A 69 -0.74 -13.60 4.06
C ILE A 69 -0.45 -12.18 3.57
N GLU A 70 -0.21 -11.21 4.47
CA GLU A 70 0.15 -9.84 4.10
C GLU A 70 1.44 -9.79 3.28
N ASN A 71 2.46 -10.55 3.68
CA ASN A 71 3.72 -10.62 2.95
C ASN A 71 3.54 -11.27 1.58
N PHE A 72 2.71 -12.31 1.48
CA PHE A 72 2.36 -12.95 0.21
C PHE A 72 1.64 -11.95 -0.70
N LEU A 73 0.56 -11.31 -0.22
CA LEU A 73 -0.22 -10.34 -0.99
C LEU A 73 0.61 -9.14 -1.45
N ASN A 74 1.49 -8.61 -0.59
CA ASN A 74 2.36 -7.47 -0.93
C ASN A 74 3.42 -7.79 -1.97
N ARG A 75 3.76 -9.08 -2.17
CA ARG A 75 4.71 -9.53 -3.19
C ARG A 75 4.04 -9.75 -4.55
N GLN A 76 2.73 -9.91 -4.59
CA GLN A 76 2.01 -10.14 -5.84
C GLN A 76 1.70 -8.84 -6.58
N SER A 77 1.62 -8.94 -7.91
CA SER A 77 1.09 -7.85 -8.73
C SER A 77 -0.38 -7.57 -8.38
N PRO A 78 -0.80 -6.29 -8.26
CA PRO A 78 -2.22 -5.96 -8.00
C PRO A 78 -3.18 -6.57 -9.03
N LEU A 79 -2.73 -6.70 -10.28
CA LEU A 79 -3.50 -7.33 -11.35
C LEU A 79 -3.73 -8.82 -11.06
N MET A 80 -2.73 -9.52 -10.55
CA MET A 80 -2.85 -10.94 -10.20
C MET A 80 -3.84 -11.15 -9.06
N LEU A 81 -3.85 -10.26 -8.06
CA LEU A 81 -4.84 -10.30 -6.98
C LEU A 81 -6.25 -10.05 -7.51
N LEU A 82 -6.41 -9.05 -8.37
CA LEU A 82 -7.70 -8.69 -8.97
C LEU A 82 -8.24 -9.81 -9.87
N VAL A 83 -7.47 -10.27 -10.85
CA VAL A 83 -7.90 -11.33 -11.76
C VAL A 83 -8.04 -12.66 -11.03
N GLY A 84 -7.15 -12.97 -10.07
CA GLY A 84 -7.25 -14.17 -9.26
C GLY A 84 -8.52 -14.20 -8.42
N SER A 85 -8.87 -13.09 -7.77
CA SER A 85 -10.13 -12.97 -7.00
C SER A 85 -11.38 -12.95 -7.87
N LEU A 86 -11.35 -12.33 -9.06
CA LEU A 86 -12.46 -12.44 -10.00
C LEU A 86 -12.62 -13.87 -10.52
N GLY A 87 -11.51 -14.55 -10.81
CA GLY A 87 -11.49 -15.94 -11.23
C GLY A 87 -12.06 -16.87 -10.16
N THR A 88 -11.70 -16.69 -8.88
CA THR A 88 -12.31 -17.45 -7.78
C THR A 88 -13.79 -17.18 -7.66
N LEU A 89 -14.24 -15.92 -7.74
CA LEU A 89 -15.66 -15.57 -7.67
C LEU A 89 -16.46 -16.22 -8.79
N ILE A 90 -15.97 -16.14 -10.03
CA ILE A 90 -16.61 -16.77 -11.19
C ILE A 90 -16.63 -18.29 -11.03
N GLY A 91 -15.51 -18.90 -10.63
CA GLY A 91 -15.42 -20.33 -10.37
C GLY A 91 -16.40 -20.79 -9.30
N LEU A 92 -16.49 -20.07 -8.19
CA LEU A 92 -17.42 -20.38 -7.10
C LEU A 92 -18.88 -20.20 -7.53
N ALA A 93 -19.18 -19.15 -8.31
CA ALA A 93 -20.52 -18.95 -8.86
C ALA A 93 -20.93 -20.12 -9.76
N LEU A 94 -20.05 -20.58 -10.65
CA LEU A 94 -20.28 -21.78 -11.46
C LEU A 94 -20.46 -23.02 -10.58
N ALA A 95 -19.69 -23.16 -9.51
CA ALA A 95 -19.83 -24.27 -8.57
C ALA A 95 -21.22 -24.29 -7.92
N VAL A 96 -21.77 -23.13 -7.54
CA VAL A 96 -23.13 -23.02 -6.98
C VAL A 96 -24.18 -23.52 -7.97
N PHE A 97 -24.06 -23.17 -9.26
CA PHE A 97 -24.98 -23.67 -10.29
C PHE A 97 -24.92 -25.20 -10.43
N ILE A 98 -23.71 -25.78 -10.39
CA ILE A 98 -23.51 -27.24 -10.50
C ILE A 98 -24.03 -27.97 -9.25
N THR A 99 -23.87 -27.36 -8.08
CA THR A 99 -24.21 -28.00 -6.79
C THR A 99 -25.67 -27.86 -6.40
N ALA A 100 -26.41 -26.90 -6.97
CA ALA A 100 -27.83 -26.71 -6.73
C ALA A 100 -28.70 -27.99 -6.88
N PRO A 101 -28.57 -28.81 -7.95
CA PRO A 101 -29.32 -30.06 -8.04
C PRO A 101 -28.86 -31.14 -7.04
N LEU A 102 -27.55 -31.20 -6.75
CA LEU A 102 -26.98 -32.17 -5.80
C LEU A 102 -27.50 -31.95 -4.37
N GLN A 103 -27.67 -30.69 -3.99
CA GLN A 103 -28.19 -30.30 -2.67
C GLN A 103 -29.64 -30.72 -2.42
N ARG A 104 -30.41 -31.03 -3.48
CA ARG A 104 -31.80 -31.50 -3.37
C ARG A 104 -31.92 -33.02 -3.20
N MET A 105 -30.81 -33.76 -3.25
CA MET A 105 -30.81 -35.20 -3.09
C MET A 105 -30.82 -35.58 -1.60
N ASP A 106 -31.58 -36.61 -1.23
CA ASP A 106 -31.80 -36.97 0.18
C ASP A 106 -30.56 -37.53 0.90
N SER A 107 -29.56 -38.01 0.16
CA SER A 107 -28.35 -38.56 0.79
C SER A 107 -27.44 -37.44 1.32
N VAL A 108 -27.06 -37.53 2.60
CA VAL A 108 -26.18 -36.57 3.30
C VAL A 108 -24.86 -36.31 2.54
N LEU A 109 -24.30 -37.33 1.90
CA LEU A 109 -23.08 -37.22 1.11
C LEU A 109 -23.26 -36.32 -0.12
N MET A 110 -24.36 -36.48 -0.85
CA MET A 110 -24.67 -35.66 -2.04
C MET A 110 -25.14 -34.26 -1.67
N SER A 111 -25.84 -34.11 -0.54
CA SER A 111 -26.40 -32.81 -0.17
C SER A 111 -25.41 -31.88 0.54
N SER A 112 -24.43 -32.42 1.25
CA SER A 112 -23.52 -31.63 2.08
C SER A 112 -22.06 -31.81 1.70
N VAL A 113 -21.57 -33.05 1.63
CA VAL A 113 -20.12 -33.32 1.48
C VAL A 113 -19.63 -33.00 0.06
N ILE A 114 -20.31 -33.56 -0.95
CA ILE A 114 -19.92 -33.39 -2.36
C ILE A 114 -20.01 -31.92 -2.82
N PRO A 115 -21.07 -31.16 -2.49
CA PRO A 115 -21.15 -29.75 -2.84
C PRO A 115 -19.98 -28.92 -2.31
N VAL A 116 -19.57 -29.15 -1.06
CA VAL A 116 -18.44 -28.44 -0.46
C VAL A 116 -17.13 -28.78 -1.18
N LEU A 117 -16.91 -30.05 -1.52
CA LEU A 117 -15.75 -30.47 -2.29
C LEU A 117 -15.72 -29.84 -3.69
N ILE A 118 -16.86 -29.79 -4.38
CA ILE A 118 -16.98 -29.14 -5.69
C ILE A 118 -16.70 -27.64 -5.57
N MET A 119 -17.25 -26.95 -4.56
CA MET A 119 -16.99 -25.52 -4.34
C MET A 119 -15.52 -25.23 -4.07
N LEU A 120 -14.84 -26.03 -3.25
CA LEU A 120 -13.40 -25.90 -3.00
C LEU A 120 -12.59 -26.11 -4.28
N LEU A 121 -12.92 -27.16 -5.05
CA LEU A 121 -12.24 -27.48 -6.29
C LEU A 121 -12.41 -26.36 -7.33
N PHE A 122 -13.64 -25.88 -7.53
CA PHE A 122 -13.92 -24.81 -8.49
C PHE A 122 -13.38 -23.45 -8.04
N GLY A 123 -13.36 -23.16 -6.73
CA GLY A 123 -12.68 -21.98 -6.20
C GLY A 123 -11.18 -22.01 -6.53
N TYR A 124 -10.53 -23.14 -6.30
CA TYR A 124 -9.12 -23.34 -6.64
C TYR A 124 -8.87 -23.27 -8.16
N LEU A 125 -9.68 -23.94 -8.98
CA LEU A 125 -9.57 -23.89 -10.43
C LEU A 125 -9.80 -22.47 -10.95
N GLY A 126 -10.78 -21.74 -10.43
CA GLY A 126 -11.05 -20.36 -10.78
C GLY A 126 -9.84 -19.45 -10.51
N PHE A 127 -9.22 -19.58 -9.33
CA PHE A 127 -7.98 -18.87 -9.02
C PHE A 127 -6.86 -19.23 -10.01
N ARG A 128 -6.66 -20.53 -10.25
CA ARG A 128 -5.56 -21.03 -11.07
C ARG A 128 -5.72 -20.63 -12.53
N LEU A 129 -6.91 -20.79 -13.11
CA LEU A 129 -7.22 -20.37 -14.47
C LEU A 129 -7.09 -18.85 -14.64
N GLY A 130 -7.61 -18.06 -13.69
CA GLY A 130 -7.50 -16.61 -13.71
C GLY A 130 -6.05 -16.12 -13.68
N THR A 131 -5.20 -16.76 -12.89
CA THR A 131 -3.80 -16.35 -12.73
C THR A 131 -2.83 -16.94 -13.77
N THR A 132 -3.15 -18.08 -14.39
CA THR A 132 -2.25 -18.75 -15.34
C THR A 132 -2.02 -17.94 -16.62
N ARG A 133 -3.02 -17.19 -17.09
CA ARG A 133 -2.95 -16.43 -18.36
C ARG A 133 -3.05 -14.92 -18.14
N ILE A 134 -2.42 -14.41 -17.09
CA ILE A 134 -2.51 -13.00 -16.68
C ILE A 134 -2.09 -12.02 -17.80
N ASP A 135 -1.15 -12.41 -18.65
CA ASP A 135 -0.66 -11.57 -19.76
C ASP A 135 -1.69 -11.45 -20.89
N GLU A 136 -2.49 -12.49 -21.13
CA GLU A 136 -3.61 -12.43 -22.08
C GLU A 136 -4.69 -11.48 -21.58
N TRP A 137 -5.04 -11.53 -20.29
CA TRP A 137 -5.96 -10.57 -19.65
C TRP A 137 -5.52 -9.12 -19.82
N ARG A 138 -4.21 -8.87 -19.73
CA ARG A 138 -3.64 -7.54 -19.91
C ARG A 138 -3.81 -7.01 -21.34
N ASN A 139 -3.82 -7.90 -22.33
CA ASN A 139 -4.01 -7.55 -23.74
C ASN A 139 -5.49 -7.41 -24.12
N LEU A 140 -6.37 -8.20 -23.49
CA LEU A 140 -7.82 -8.17 -23.73
C LEU A 140 -8.49 -6.93 -23.14
N ILE A 141 -7.94 -6.36 -22.06
CA ILE A 141 -8.52 -5.21 -21.38
C ILE A 141 -7.48 -4.06 -21.31
N PRO A 142 -7.47 -3.15 -22.31
CA PRO A 142 -6.50 -2.06 -22.39
C PRO A 142 -6.47 -1.15 -21.16
N SER A 143 -7.59 -1.01 -20.46
CA SER A 143 -7.70 -0.22 -19.22
C SER A 143 -6.88 -0.82 -18.05
N LEU A 144 -6.64 -2.13 -18.02
CA LEU A 144 -5.77 -2.78 -17.04
C LEU A 144 -4.29 -2.45 -17.27
N ASN A 145 -3.92 -2.11 -18.50
CA ASN A 145 -2.55 -1.70 -18.82
C ASN A 145 -2.19 -0.32 -18.20
N ASN A 146 -3.17 0.59 -18.12
CA ASN A 146 -3.00 1.89 -17.45
C ASN A 146 -2.84 1.76 -15.93
N MET A 147 -3.46 0.74 -15.31
CA MET A 147 -3.32 0.48 -13.87
C MET A 147 -1.89 0.04 -13.50
N SER A 148 -1.20 -0.69 -14.38
CA SER A 148 0.22 -1.05 -14.21
C SER A 148 1.14 0.18 -14.24
N ARG A 149 0.84 1.17 -15.09
CA ARG A 149 1.56 2.46 -15.15
C ARG A 149 1.33 3.28 -13.89
N LEU A 150 0.08 3.36 -13.42
CA LEU A 150 -0.29 4.00 -12.15
C LEU A 150 0.41 3.33 -10.95
N THR A 151 0.47 2.01 -10.92
CA THR A 151 1.14 1.27 -9.84
C THR A 151 2.65 1.50 -9.85
N LYS A 152 3.28 1.49 -11.03
CA LYS A 152 4.70 1.82 -11.22
C LYS A 152 4.98 3.28 -10.81
N PHE A 153 4.10 4.21 -11.19
CA PHE A 153 4.20 5.62 -10.84
C PHE A 153 4.02 5.85 -9.34
N VAL A 154 3.04 5.21 -8.69
CA VAL A 154 2.83 5.28 -7.24
C VAL A 154 3.98 4.62 -6.46
N GLY A 155 4.56 3.53 -6.98
CA GLY A 155 5.74 2.88 -6.41
C GLY A 155 6.98 3.76 -6.50
N ILE A 156 7.25 4.34 -7.66
CA ILE A 156 8.32 5.33 -7.87
C ILE A 156 8.09 6.55 -6.99
N ARG A 157 6.87 7.08 -6.91
CA ARG A 157 6.54 8.23 -6.06
C ARG A 157 6.72 7.92 -4.57
N ARG A 158 6.42 6.70 -4.11
CA ARG A 158 6.69 6.24 -2.73
C ARG A 158 8.19 6.12 -2.45
N MET A 159 8.95 5.61 -3.41
CA MET A 159 10.40 5.45 -3.30
C MET A 159 11.10 6.81 -3.33
N MET A 160 10.66 7.70 -4.22
CA MET A 160 11.03 9.10 -4.31
C MET A 160 10.67 9.84 -3.02
N MET A 161 9.47 9.68 -2.47
CA MET A 161 9.09 10.29 -1.18
C MET A 161 9.91 9.77 0.00
N ARG A 162 10.33 8.50 0.00
CA ARG A 162 11.29 7.96 0.99
C ARG A 162 12.67 8.55 0.79
N ARG A 163 13.16 8.64 -0.44
CA ARG A 163 14.42 9.31 -0.79
C ARG A 163 14.38 10.79 -0.44
N LEU A 164 13.29 11.50 -0.70
CA LEU A 164 13.07 12.90 -0.31
C LEU A 164 13.04 13.09 1.21
N ARG A 165 12.47 12.14 1.96
CA ARG A 165 12.53 12.16 3.44
C ARG A 165 13.94 11.92 3.99
N LEU A 166 14.75 11.10 3.30
CA LEU A 166 16.16 10.87 3.63
C LEU A 166 17.05 12.05 3.18
N ALA A 167 16.79 12.60 1.99
CA ALA A 167 17.42 13.78 1.40
C ALA A 167 17.07 15.07 2.15
N LYS A 168 15.94 15.12 2.87
CA LYS A 168 15.67 16.17 3.87
C LYS A 168 16.73 16.23 4.99
N ARG A 169 17.61 15.22 5.11
CA ARG A 169 18.79 15.25 5.99
C ARG A 169 20.08 15.63 5.25
N THR A 170 20.10 15.68 3.93
CA THR A 170 21.27 16.01 3.12
C THR A 170 20.96 17.23 2.25
N THR A 171 21.04 18.41 2.87
CA THR A 171 20.84 19.68 2.18
C THR A 171 22.11 20.03 1.40
N ILE A 172 22.05 19.94 0.06
CA ILE A 172 23.12 20.44 -0.81
C ILE A 172 22.78 21.90 -1.14
N ILE A 173 23.43 22.81 -0.42
CA ILE A 173 23.30 24.25 -0.65
C ILE A 173 24.25 24.63 -1.80
N ILE A 174 23.73 25.19 -2.89
CA ILE A 174 24.58 25.89 -3.87
C ILE A 174 25.05 27.18 -3.18
N LYS A 175 26.20 27.08 -2.50
CA LYS A 175 26.79 28.19 -1.76
C LYS A 175 27.40 29.27 -2.67
N PHE A 176 27.66 28.91 -3.92
CA PHE A 176 28.48 29.72 -4.79
C PHE A 176 27.63 30.53 -5.77
N GLY A 177 27.76 31.86 -5.74
CA GLY A 177 26.88 32.83 -6.40
C GLY A 177 26.78 32.75 -7.93
N TYR A 178 26.21 33.80 -8.55
CA TYR A 178 25.77 33.85 -9.97
C TYR A 178 26.73 33.23 -11.02
N LYS A 179 28.05 33.24 -10.78
CA LYS A 179 29.08 32.69 -11.68
C LYS A 179 28.93 31.20 -11.99
N TYR A 180 28.44 30.41 -11.04
CA TYR A 180 28.34 28.95 -11.20
C TYR A 180 27.10 28.53 -12.00
N LEU A 181 26.04 29.34 -11.96
CA LEU A 181 24.89 29.16 -12.86
C LEU A 181 25.22 29.57 -14.30
N ILE A 182 26.08 30.57 -14.48
CA ILE A 182 26.51 31.03 -15.82
C ILE A 182 27.35 29.98 -16.56
N ASP A 183 28.18 29.21 -15.84
CA ASP A 183 29.01 28.14 -16.40
C ASP A 183 28.15 26.93 -16.86
N GLY A 184 26.93 26.77 -16.33
CA GLY A 184 25.99 25.74 -16.76
C GLY A 184 26.32 24.31 -16.31
N ARG A 185 27.55 24.03 -15.83
CA ARG A 185 27.98 22.69 -15.40
C ARG A 185 27.13 22.07 -14.29
N ILE A 186 26.49 22.89 -13.44
CA ILE A 186 25.58 22.39 -12.40
C ILE A 186 24.42 21.62 -13.04
N LEU A 187 23.90 22.09 -14.17
CA LEU A 187 22.84 21.44 -14.90
C LEU A 187 23.28 20.06 -15.40
N ASP A 188 24.49 19.95 -15.93
CA ASP A 188 25.05 18.67 -16.39
C ASP A 188 25.23 17.69 -15.23
N ILE A 189 25.73 18.17 -14.08
CA ILE A 189 25.92 17.33 -12.90
C ILE A 189 24.56 16.86 -12.34
N VAL A 190 23.54 17.72 -12.33
CA VAL A 190 22.17 17.32 -11.94
C VAL A 190 21.59 16.30 -12.93
N LYS A 191 21.81 16.48 -14.24
CA LYS A 191 21.39 15.54 -15.29
C LYS A 191 22.06 14.17 -15.18
N THR A 192 23.29 14.08 -14.65
CA THR A 192 23.95 12.78 -14.41
C THR A 192 23.33 11.98 -13.27
N GLY A 193 22.45 12.58 -12.45
CA GLY A 193 21.82 11.89 -11.31
C GLY A 193 22.76 11.55 -10.16
N PHE A 194 24.00 12.07 -10.18
CA PHE A 194 25.01 11.84 -9.14
C PHE A 194 24.72 12.61 -7.84
N ILE A 195 23.92 13.67 -7.92
CA ILE A 195 23.50 14.49 -6.78
C ILE A 195 22.13 14.01 -6.30
N GLU A 196 22.04 13.59 -5.03
CA GLU A 196 20.78 13.25 -4.36
C GLU A 196 20.47 14.33 -3.29
N GLY A 197 19.28 14.92 -3.29
CA GLY A 197 19.00 16.06 -2.39
C GLY A 197 17.75 16.88 -2.72
N THR A 198 17.58 17.99 -2.01
CA THR A 198 16.87 19.19 -2.48
C THR A 198 17.92 20.24 -2.81
N LEU A 199 17.80 20.89 -3.97
CA LEU A 199 18.69 21.96 -4.37
C LEU A 199 18.18 23.27 -3.76
N LEU A 200 18.92 23.82 -2.78
CA LEU A 200 18.60 25.12 -2.22
C LEU A 200 19.33 26.23 -2.98
N VAL A 201 18.56 27.15 -3.57
CA VAL A 201 19.07 28.35 -4.24
C VAL A 201 18.71 29.57 -3.39
N PRO A 202 19.68 30.28 -2.82
CA PRO A 202 19.40 31.51 -2.08
C PRO A 202 18.78 32.59 -2.96
N ASN A 203 17.84 33.37 -2.41
CA ASN A 203 17.17 34.46 -3.14
C ASN A 203 18.14 35.50 -3.69
N PHE A 204 19.27 35.75 -3.03
CA PHE A 204 20.27 36.72 -3.52
C PHE A 204 20.85 36.35 -4.89
N VAL A 205 20.94 35.05 -5.22
CA VAL A 205 21.49 34.59 -6.51
C VAL A 205 20.57 34.98 -7.67
N LEU A 206 19.25 34.90 -7.45
CA LEU A 206 18.25 35.35 -8.43
C LEU A 206 18.37 36.87 -8.64
N TYR A 207 18.50 37.63 -7.55
CA TYR A 207 18.64 39.08 -7.63
C TYR A 207 19.93 39.51 -8.34
N GLU A 208 21.06 38.82 -8.10
CA GLU A 208 22.32 39.08 -8.79
C GLU A 208 22.22 38.80 -10.30
N LEU A 209 21.56 37.70 -10.70
CA LEU A 209 21.37 37.35 -12.11
C LEU A 209 20.46 38.34 -12.83
N GLN A 210 19.35 38.75 -12.20
CA GLN A 210 18.45 39.78 -12.73
C GLN A 210 19.16 41.13 -12.85
N TYR A 211 19.88 41.55 -11.81
CA TYR A 211 20.66 42.79 -11.83
C TYR A 211 21.70 42.78 -12.96
N LEU A 212 22.39 41.65 -13.18
CA LEU A 212 23.37 41.51 -14.25
C LEU A 212 22.73 41.53 -15.65
N ALA A 213 21.53 40.95 -15.78
CA ALA A 213 20.75 40.95 -17.02
C ALA A 213 20.23 42.34 -17.40
N ASP A 214 19.82 43.14 -16.40
CA ASP A 214 19.15 44.43 -16.62
C ASP A 214 20.11 45.62 -16.62
N LYS A 215 21.11 45.62 -15.73
CA LYS A 215 22.02 46.77 -15.49
C LYS A 215 23.47 46.52 -15.87
N GLY A 216 23.80 45.33 -16.36
CA GLY A 216 25.16 45.00 -16.79
C GLY A 216 25.55 45.65 -18.14
N GLU A 217 26.86 45.71 -18.39
CA GLU A 217 27.41 45.89 -19.73
C GLU A 217 26.98 44.75 -20.66
N GLU A 218 26.99 44.94 -21.97
CA GLU A 218 26.44 43.99 -22.95
C GLU A 218 26.89 42.52 -22.74
N ILE A 219 28.19 42.29 -22.51
CA ILE A 219 28.76 40.97 -22.22
C ILE A 219 28.22 40.39 -20.91
N LYS A 220 28.03 41.23 -19.88
CA LYS A 220 27.49 40.84 -18.59
C LYS A 220 25.99 40.53 -18.69
N ARG A 221 25.21 41.27 -19.49
CA ARG A 221 23.78 41.00 -19.73
C ARG A 221 23.54 39.65 -20.38
N VAL A 222 24.35 39.30 -21.40
CA VAL A 222 24.27 37.99 -22.06
C VAL A 222 24.52 36.86 -21.05
N ARG A 223 25.49 37.04 -20.15
CA ARG A 223 25.77 36.07 -19.09
C ARG A 223 24.66 35.99 -18.06
N GLY A 224 24.10 37.13 -17.63
CA GLY A 224 22.97 37.19 -16.69
C GLY A 224 21.73 36.44 -17.21
N ARG A 225 21.37 36.66 -18.48
CA ARG A 225 20.28 35.94 -19.16
C ARG A 225 20.54 34.43 -19.21
N ARG A 226 21.74 34.02 -19.63
CA ARG A 226 22.13 32.60 -19.64
C ARG A 226 22.03 31.95 -18.25
N GLY A 227 22.41 32.64 -17.18
CA GLY A 227 22.28 32.13 -15.83
C GLY A 227 20.83 31.99 -15.36
N LEU A 228 19.93 32.90 -15.79
CA LEU A 228 18.49 32.79 -15.56
C LEU A 228 17.89 31.60 -16.32
N ASP A 229 18.32 31.37 -17.55
CA ASP A 229 17.87 30.24 -18.37
C ASP A 229 18.25 28.91 -17.70
N VAL A 230 19.49 28.79 -17.22
CA VAL A 230 19.95 27.60 -16.47
C VAL A 230 19.15 27.40 -15.18
N LEU A 231 18.79 28.48 -14.47
CA LEU A 231 17.96 28.38 -13.26
C LEU A 231 16.55 27.88 -13.56
N ASN A 232 15.94 28.36 -14.66
CA ASN A 232 14.64 27.89 -15.11
C ASN A 232 14.69 26.43 -15.56
N GLU A 233 15.73 26.04 -16.30
CA GLU A 233 15.92 24.64 -16.71
C GLU A 233 16.10 23.72 -15.49
N LEU A 234 16.85 24.15 -14.47
CA LEU A 234 16.98 23.43 -13.21
C LEU A 234 15.65 23.31 -12.44
N ARG A 235 14.73 24.27 -12.59
CA ARG A 235 13.39 24.22 -11.97
C ARG A 235 12.45 23.26 -12.69
N GLU A 236 12.59 23.13 -14.00
CA GLU A 236 11.77 22.24 -14.84
C GLU A 236 12.22 20.77 -14.77
N GLN A 237 13.46 20.52 -14.33
CA GLN A 237 13.99 19.16 -14.13
C GLN A 237 13.24 18.42 -13.02
N THR A 238 12.81 17.18 -13.31
CA THR A 238 12.08 16.34 -12.35
C THR A 238 12.96 15.50 -11.43
N LEU A 239 14.29 15.49 -11.66
CA LEU A 239 15.21 14.61 -10.91
C LEU A 239 15.45 15.08 -9.47
N ILE A 240 15.53 16.40 -9.23
CA ILE A 240 15.86 16.99 -7.93
C ILE A 240 14.93 18.19 -7.71
N PRO A 241 14.19 18.28 -6.58
CA PRO A 241 13.39 19.46 -6.29
C PRO A 241 14.29 20.66 -6.00
N LEU A 242 13.98 21.80 -6.62
CA LEU A 242 14.62 23.10 -6.37
C LEU A 242 13.73 23.92 -5.42
N GLU A 243 14.29 24.36 -4.29
CA GLU A 243 13.63 25.26 -3.34
C GLU A 243 14.42 26.57 -3.21
N MET A 244 13.70 27.70 -3.28
CA MET A 244 14.28 29.01 -3.03
C MET A 244 14.46 29.19 -1.52
N TRP A 245 15.63 29.66 -1.09
CA TRP A 245 15.96 29.83 0.33
C TRP A 245 16.18 31.30 0.69
N GLU A 246 15.53 31.75 1.77
CA GLU A 246 15.55 33.15 2.22
C GLU A 246 16.77 33.55 3.05
N GLY A 247 17.66 32.62 3.38
CA GLY A 247 18.70 32.92 4.35
C GLY A 247 19.84 33.79 3.79
N ASP A 248 20.28 34.68 4.67
CA ASP A 248 21.37 35.61 4.43
C ASP A 248 22.75 34.90 4.49
N TYR A 249 23.74 35.44 3.78
CA TYR A 249 25.09 34.91 3.57
C TYR A 249 25.76 34.45 4.89
N LYS A 250 25.40 35.08 6.02
CA LYS A 250 25.91 34.80 7.37
C LYS A 250 25.42 33.49 8.01
N THR A 251 24.25 32.97 7.68
CA THR A 251 23.66 31.79 8.38
C THR A 251 24.20 30.45 7.85
N SER A 252 24.67 30.42 6.61
CA SER A 252 25.18 29.21 5.94
C SER A 252 26.39 28.55 6.64
N LYS A 253 27.15 29.31 7.44
CA LYS A 253 28.34 28.80 8.14
C LYS A 253 27.99 27.96 9.39
N ARG A 254 26.77 28.12 9.94
CA ARG A 254 26.38 27.52 11.22
C ARG A 254 25.75 26.12 11.07
N LEU A 255 25.16 25.82 9.92
CA LEU A 255 24.62 24.49 9.59
C LEU A 255 25.68 23.46 9.13
N MET A 256 26.94 23.88 8.94
CA MET A 256 28.05 22.98 8.56
C MET A 256 28.80 22.38 9.77
N LYS A 257 28.44 22.75 11.01
CA LYS A 257 29.12 22.29 12.23
C LYS A 257 28.22 21.49 13.19
N SER A 258 26.99 21.17 12.78
CA SER A 258 26.03 20.35 13.50
C SER A 258 25.68 19.12 12.69
#